data_AF-W5T1B8-F1
#
_entry.id   AF-W5T1B8-F1
#
_cell.length_a   1.000
_cell.length_b   1.000
_cell.length_c   1.000
_cell.angle_alpha   90.00
_cell.angle_beta   90.00
_cell.angle_gamma   90.00
#
_symmetry.space_group_name_H-M   'P 1'
#
loop_
_entity.id
_entity.type
_entity.pdbx_description
1 polymer ?
#
loop_
_entity_poly.entity_id
_entity_poly.type
_entity_poly.pdbx_seq_one_letter_code
_entity_poly.pdbx_strand_id
1 'polypeptide(L)'
;MFEKLQKTLKESMTERLRNKHRSYWAKKVDSDLLARYSQLEGGSALNQLESAVLKLTGAIVSADKAEVEDESQYGMNDEVFKEVINESNQKPLYDDSNRELRRLFYSSLFYNKEKIKDFVEILKKIESDIKNKGTWIIDIMNAVIGPLQFNFEKVINKLEENQGNLEKLSLDDLREIKSKLEEIQLQRLTWRKSVDAIIAAYKAKKESIDSDSEKLINHISEGYKNLITVKIPGMKGVSDKILSLIDKIR
;
A
#
# COMPACT_ATOMS: atom_id res chain seq x y z
N MET A 1 -13.91 -14.97 23.25
CA MET A 1 -13.58 -13.86 24.18
C MET A 1 -13.82 -12.48 23.54
N PHE A 2 -13.51 -12.29 22.25
CA PHE A 2 -13.74 -11.04 21.48
C PHE A 2 -15.21 -10.64 21.30
N GLU A 3 -16.11 -11.57 20.99
CA GLU A 3 -17.54 -11.28 20.82
C GLU A 3 -18.23 -10.79 22.10
N LYS A 4 -17.76 -11.26 23.26
CA LYS A 4 -18.28 -10.84 24.56
C LYS A 4 -17.92 -9.38 24.85
N LEU A 5 -16.72 -8.94 24.45
CA LEU A 5 -16.29 -7.54 24.59
C LEU A 5 -17.06 -6.60 23.65
N GLN A 6 -17.32 -7.01 22.41
CA GLN A 6 -18.14 -6.22 21.48
C GLN A 6 -19.59 -6.09 21.95
N LYS A 7 -20.16 -7.15 22.51
CA LYS A 7 -21.52 -7.14 23.07
C LYS A 7 -21.61 -6.21 24.29
N THR A 8 -20.68 -6.31 25.25
CA THR A 8 -20.64 -5.45 26.43
C THR A 8 -20.45 -3.97 26.07
N LEU A 9 -19.63 -3.67 25.05
CA LEU A 9 -19.41 -2.30 24.60
C LEU A 9 -20.68 -1.70 23.98
N LYS A 10 -21.37 -2.47 23.12
CA LYS A 10 -22.63 -2.05 22.48
C LYS A 10 -23.76 -1.84 23.50
N GLU A 11 -23.85 -2.69 24.52
CA GLU A 11 -24.80 -2.55 25.62
C GLU A 11 -24.50 -1.29 26.47
N SER A 12 -23.22 -1.02 26.77
CA SER A 12 -22.83 0.18 27.53
C SER A 12 -23.13 1.50 26.80
N MET A 13 -23.01 1.52 25.47
CA MET A 13 -23.34 2.68 24.64
C MET A 13 -24.86 2.91 24.56
N THR A 14 -25.64 1.82 24.51
CA THR A 14 -27.11 1.88 24.47
C THR A 14 -27.69 2.36 25.81
N GLU A 15 -27.12 1.93 26.94
CA GLU A 15 -27.53 2.37 28.28
C GLU A 15 -27.23 3.87 28.53
N ARG A 16 -26.10 4.37 28.01
CA ARG A 16 -25.73 5.80 28.06
C ARG A 16 -26.69 6.67 27.23
N LEU A 17 -27.19 6.16 26.11
CA LEU A 17 -28.19 6.84 25.29
C LEU A 17 -29.56 6.91 25.98
N ARG A 18 -29.97 5.84 26.69
CA ARG A 18 -31.21 5.82 27.49
C ARG A 18 -31.20 6.81 28.65
N ASN A 19 -30.09 6.90 29.38
CA ASN A 19 -29.98 7.79 30.55
C ASN A 19 -29.96 9.27 30.18
N LYS A 20 -29.60 9.63 28.94
CA LYS A 20 -29.54 11.03 28.47
C LYS A 20 -30.91 11.58 28.04
N HIS A 21 -31.90 10.72 27.78
CA HIS A 21 -33.25 11.11 27.37
C HIS A 21 -34.14 11.67 28.50
N ARG A 22 -33.71 11.61 29.77
CA ARG A 22 -34.48 12.12 30.92
C ARG A 22 -34.20 13.59 31.28
N SER A 23 -33.25 14.24 30.63
CA SER A 23 -32.75 15.53 31.10
C SER A 23 -32.61 16.52 29.95
N TYR A 24 -33.41 17.58 30.00
CA TYR A 24 -33.38 18.82 29.20
C TYR A 24 -34.08 18.82 27.83
N TRP A 25 -35.36 19.22 27.91
CA TRP A 25 -35.96 20.12 26.93
C TRP A 25 -35.46 21.56 27.10
N ALA A 26 -35.39 22.26 25.95
CA ALA A 26 -35.42 23.71 25.71
C ALA A 26 -34.12 24.38 25.19
N LYS A 27 -34.19 24.77 23.90
CA LYS A 27 -33.47 25.88 23.23
C LYS A 27 -31.96 25.73 22.94
N LYS A 28 -31.51 24.57 22.46
CA LYS A 28 -30.17 24.40 21.84
C LYS A 28 -30.18 23.38 20.69
N VAL A 29 -31.28 23.32 19.94
CA VAL A 29 -31.63 22.14 19.13
C VAL A 29 -30.80 22.01 17.84
N ASP A 30 -30.41 23.10 17.16
CA ASP A 30 -29.64 22.97 15.90
C ASP A 30 -28.14 22.72 16.09
N SER A 31 -27.46 23.45 16.97
CA SER A 31 -26.03 23.27 17.20
C SER A 31 -25.72 21.92 17.86
N ASP A 32 -26.57 21.46 18.79
CA ASP A 32 -26.38 20.19 19.48
C ASP A 32 -26.73 19.00 18.56
N LEU A 33 -27.70 19.14 17.65
CA LEU A 33 -27.97 18.13 16.62
C LEU A 33 -26.82 18.05 15.60
N LEU A 34 -26.32 19.18 15.11
CA LEU A 34 -25.17 19.21 14.20
C LEU A 34 -23.92 18.63 14.86
N ALA A 35 -23.65 18.97 16.12
CA ALA A 35 -22.56 18.38 16.88
C ALA A 35 -22.73 16.86 17.06
N ARG A 36 -23.96 16.38 17.31
CA ARG A 36 -24.28 14.95 17.41
C ARG A 36 -24.13 14.24 16.07
N TYR A 37 -24.60 14.83 14.96
CA TYR A 37 -24.41 14.28 13.62
C TYR A 37 -22.92 14.20 13.27
N SER A 38 -22.15 15.27 13.50
CA SER A 38 -20.70 15.28 13.28
C SER A 38 -19.96 14.27 14.18
N GLN A 39 -20.41 14.06 15.42
CA GLN A 39 -19.84 13.04 16.32
C GLN A 39 -20.21 11.61 15.89
N LEU A 40 -21.45 11.38 15.42
CA LEU A 40 -21.89 10.08 14.91
C LEU A 40 -21.19 9.73 13.59
N GLU A 41 -21.06 10.70 12.68
CA GLU A 41 -20.32 10.54 11.44
C GLU A 41 -18.82 10.39 11.68
N GLY A 42 -18.24 11.15 12.61
CA GLY A 42 -16.84 11.00 13.01
C GLY A 42 -16.55 9.67 13.67
N GLY A 43 -17.42 9.21 14.56
CA GLY A 43 -17.36 7.87 15.12
C GLY A 43 -17.48 6.78 14.05
N SER A 44 -18.36 6.96 13.06
CA SER A 44 -18.48 6.03 11.92
C SER A 44 -17.23 6.04 11.04
N ALA A 45 -16.67 7.20 10.71
CA ALA A 45 -15.48 7.33 9.88
C ALA A 45 -14.24 6.74 10.54
N LEU A 46 -14.05 7.00 11.84
CA LEU A 46 -12.97 6.45 12.65
C LEU A 46 -13.09 4.92 12.77
N ASN A 47 -14.28 4.40 13.09
CA ASN A 47 -14.52 2.96 13.15
C ASN A 47 -14.28 2.25 11.80
N GLN A 48 -14.62 2.91 10.68
CA GLN A 48 -14.35 2.39 9.34
C GLN A 48 -12.85 2.37 9.03
N LEU A 49 -12.12 3.45 9.35
CA LEU A 49 -10.68 3.53 9.17
C LEU A 49 -9.94 2.48 10.01
N GLU A 50 -10.32 2.33 11.29
CA GLU A 50 -9.74 1.35 12.21
C GLU A 50 -9.98 -0.09 11.77
N SER A 51 -11.20 -0.43 11.34
CA SER A 51 -11.54 -1.81 10.98
C SER A 51 -11.05 -2.21 9.59
N ALA A 52 -11.19 -1.34 8.59
CA ALA A 52 -10.87 -1.69 7.21
C ALA A 52 -9.38 -1.55 6.91
N VAL A 53 -8.70 -0.55 7.48
CA VAL A 53 -7.34 -0.22 7.05
C VAL A 53 -6.29 -0.60 8.07
N LEU A 54 -6.42 -0.23 9.34
CA LEU A 54 -5.32 -0.44 10.30
C LEU A 54 -5.10 -1.92 10.62
N LYS A 55 -6.16 -2.63 11.00
CA LYS A 55 -6.03 -4.01 11.46
C LYS A 55 -5.65 -4.99 10.35
N LEU A 56 -6.28 -4.88 9.19
CA LEU A 56 -6.02 -5.79 8.07
C LEU A 56 -4.69 -5.49 7.40
N THR A 57 -4.36 -4.21 7.24
CA THR A 57 -3.14 -3.84 6.52
C THR A 57 -1.89 -4.01 7.37
N GLY A 58 -1.93 -3.63 8.64
CA GLY A 58 -0.83 -3.82 9.58
C GLY A 58 -0.46 -5.29 9.76
N ALA A 59 -1.47 -6.17 9.84
CA ALA A 59 -1.26 -7.61 9.89
C ALA A 59 -0.57 -8.15 8.63
N ILE A 60 -0.97 -7.70 7.43
CA ILE A 60 -0.33 -8.10 6.17
C ILE A 60 1.13 -7.63 6.15
N VAL A 61 1.41 -6.37 6.49
CA VAL A 61 2.78 -5.84 6.53
C VAL A 61 3.65 -6.61 7.52
N SER A 62 3.09 -6.95 8.67
CA SER A 62 3.79 -7.73 9.69
C SER A 62 4.08 -9.17 9.24
N ALA A 63 3.13 -9.79 8.53
CA ALA A 63 3.33 -11.12 7.95
C ALA A 63 4.43 -11.11 6.88
N ASP A 64 4.41 -10.14 5.96
CA ASP A 64 5.42 -9.98 4.90
C ASP A 64 6.83 -9.74 5.47
N LYS A 65 6.95 -9.05 6.61
CA LYS A 65 8.23 -8.86 7.31
C LYS A 65 8.75 -10.13 7.98
N ALA A 66 7.88 -11.07 8.33
CA ALA A 66 8.24 -12.35 8.93
C ALA A 66 8.62 -13.41 7.88
N GLU A 67 8.35 -13.16 6.60
CA GLU A 67 8.70 -14.07 5.52
C GLU A 67 10.22 -14.25 5.39
N VAL A 68 10.61 -15.49 5.14
CA VAL A 68 12.00 -15.86 4.85
C VAL A 68 12.18 -15.85 3.34
N GLU A 69 13.11 -15.02 2.89
CA GLU A 69 13.46 -14.92 1.47
C GLU A 69 14.12 -16.22 0.99
N ASP A 70 13.79 -16.64 -0.23
CA ASP A 70 14.43 -17.76 -0.91
C ASP A 70 15.92 -17.45 -1.15
N GLU A 71 16.80 -18.46 -1.02
CA GLU A 71 18.26 -18.27 -1.17
C GLU A 71 18.65 -17.69 -2.54
N SER A 72 17.92 -18.04 -3.60
CA SER A 72 18.12 -17.49 -4.95
C SER A 72 17.49 -16.12 -5.15
N GLN A 73 16.88 -15.56 -4.10
CA GLN A 73 16.08 -14.33 -4.14
C GLN A 73 14.99 -14.43 -5.20
N TYR A 74 14.32 -15.59 -5.22
CA TYR A 74 13.31 -15.95 -6.22
C TYR A 74 13.81 -15.88 -7.67
N GLY A 75 15.12 -16.11 -7.88
CA GLY A 75 15.79 -16.05 -9.19
C GLY A 75 16.22 -14.66 -9.64
N MET A 76 16.09 -13.62 -8.80
CA MET A 76 16.40 -12.23 -9.18
C MET A 76 17.86 -11.82 -8.92
N ASN A 77 18.61 -12.55 -8.09
CA ASN A 77 19.94 -12.19 -7.58
C ASN A 77 20.94 -11.76 -8.68
N ASP A 78 21.15 -12.58 -9.71
CA ASP A 78 22.32 -12.47 -10.60
C ASP A 78 22.08 -11.66 -11.87
N GLU A 79 20.82 -11.41 -12.20
CA GLU A 79 20.42 -10.74 -13.45
C GLU A 79 19.57 -9.49 -13.18
N VAL A 80 18.58 -9.56 -12.29
CA VAL A 80 17.63 -8.46 -12.08
C VAL A 80 18.14 -7.51 -11.01
N PHE A 81 18.45 -8.01 -9.81
CA PHE A 81 18.87 -7.18 -8.69
C PHE A 81 20.31 -6.69 -8.80
N LYS A 82 21.13 -7.33 -9.63
CA LYS A 82 22.48 -6.87 -9.94
C LYS A 82 22.50 -5.49 -10.60
N GLU A 83 21.47 -5.18 -11.37
CA GLU A 83 21.41 -3.98 -12.22
C GLU A 83 20.83 -2.77 -11.49
N VAL A 84 20.30 -2.97 -10.28
CA VAL A 84 19.72 -1.90 -9.45
C VAL A 84 20.64 -1.62 -8.28
N ILE A 85 21.26 -0.44 -8.29
CA ILE A 85 22.16 0.02 -7.22
C ILE A 85 21.37 0.82 -6.20
N ASN A 86 21.48 0.44 -4.93
CA ASN A 86 20.97 1.27 -3.84
C ASN A 86 21.90 2.45 -3.62
N GLU A 87 21.39 3.66 -3.82
CA GLU A 87 22.14 4.92 -3.65
C GLU A 87 22.66 5.11 -2.20
N SER A 88 21.99 4.54 -1.20
CA SER A 88 22.35 4.74 0.21
C SER A 88 23.64 4.01 0.63
N ASN A 89 23.93 2.86 0.01
CA ASN A 89 25.09 2.03 0.36
C ASN A 89 25.96 1.66 -0.84
N GLN A 90 25.61 2.13 -2.04
CA GLN A 90 26.32 1.90 -3.30
C GLN A 90 26.48 0.41 -3.65
N LYS A 91 25.60 -0.45 -3.13
CA LYS A 91 25.59 -1.89 -3.38
C LYS A 91 24.39 -2.29 -4.23
N PRO A 92 24.53 -3.32 -5.08
CA PRO A 92 23.41 -3.86 -5.86
C PRO A 92 22.34 -4.45 -4.94
N LEU A 93 21.08 -4.50 -5.39
CA LEU A 93 19.96 -4.97 -4.60
C LEU A 93 20.10 -6.41 -4.10
N TYR A 94 20.91 -7.26 -4.75
CA TYR A 94 21.12 -8.64 -4.30
C TYR A 94 21.92 -8.74 -3.00
N ASP A 95 22.69 -7.70 -2.64
CA ASP A 95 23.50 -7.70 -1.42
C ASP A 95 22.61 -7.81 -0.17
N ASP A 96 23.02 -8.56 0.84
CA ASP A 96 22.22 -8.80 2.05
C ASP A 96 21.86 -7.51 2.80
N SER A 97 22.68 -6.46 2.72
CA SER A 97 22.35 -5.16 3.30
C SER A 97 21.11 -4.49 2.67
N ASN A 98 20.69 -4.96 1.50
CA ASN A 98 19.50 -4.48 0.77
C ASN A 98 18.29 -5.40 0.92
N ARG A 99 18.33 -6.40 1.82
CA ARG A 99 17.21 -7.35 2.03
C ARG A 99 15.87 -6.68 2.25
N GLU A 100 15.82 -5.57 2.98
CA GLU A 100 14.57 -4.85 3.24
C GLU A 100 13.98 -4.21 1.97
N LEU A 101 14.83 -3.73 1.05
CA LEU A 101 14.38 -3.17 -0.22
C LEU A 101 13.79 -4.26 -1.12
N ARG A 102 14.40 -5.45 -1.16
CA ARG A 102 13.85 -6.61 -1.88
C ARG A 102 12.52 -7.06 -1.27
N ARG A 103 12.45 -7.11 0.07
CA ARG A 103 11.24 -7.45 0.84
C ARG A 103 10.09 -6.49 0.52
N LEU A 104 10.35 -5.18 0.38
CA LEU A 104 9.36 -4.20 -0.10
C LEU A 104 8.87 -4.51 -1.51
N PHE A 105 9.77 -4.84 -2.43
CA PHE A 105 9.37 -5.24 -3.78
C PHE A 105 8.41 -6.45 -3.75
N TYR A 106 8.74 -7.51 -3.00
CA TYR A 106 7.87 -8.68 -2.84
C TYR A 106 6.52 -8.34 -2.20
N SER A 107 6.51 -7.49 -1.17
CA SER A 107 5.30 -7.06 -0.47
C SER A 107 4.35 -6.27 -1.37
N SER A 108 4.88 -5.58 -2.39
CA SER A 108 4.06 -4.91 -3.42
C SER A 108 3.17 -5.89 -4.21
N LEU A 109 3.62 -7.15 -4.29
CA LEU A 109 2.95 -8.29 -4.93
C LEU A 109 2.27 -9.23 -3.92
N PHE A 110 2.03 -8.75 -2.69
CA PHE A 110 1.49 -9.54 -1.58
C PHE A 110 2.34 -10.77 -1.23
N TYR A 111 3.65 -10.67 -1.46
CA TYR A 111 4.57 -11.76 -1.21
C TYR A 111 4.17 -13.09 -1.87
N ASN A 112 3.39 -13.01 -2.96
CA ASN A 112 2.93 -14.18 -3.68
C ASN A 112 4.12 -14.78 -4.44
N LYS A 113 4.71 -15.84 -3.87
CA LYS A 113 5.95 -16.47 -4.34
C LYS A 113 5.84 -16.97 -5.78
N GLU A 114 4.69 -17.51 -6.17
CA GLU A 114 4.45 -17.96 -7.55
C GLU A 114 4.43 -16.78 -8.53
N LYS A 115 3.71 -15.71 -8.19
CA LYS A 115 3.66 -14.49 -8.99
C LYS A 115 5.03 -13.82 -9.10
N ILE A 116 5.80 -13.78 -8.02
CA ILE A 116 7.17 -13.24 -8.00
C ILE A 116 8.05 -14.05 -8.96
N LYS A 117 7.98 -15.38 -8.90
CA LYS A 117 8.72 -16.28 -9.80
C LYS A 117 8.30 -16.11 -11.25
N ASP A 118 7.01 -16.03 -11.53
CA ASP A 118 6.50 -15.78 -12.89
C ASP A 118 6.96 -14.42 -13.43
N PHE A 119 6.99 -13.40 -12.58
CA PHE A 119 7.40 -12.07 -13.00
C PHE A 119 8.91 -11.99 -13.22
N VAL A 120 9.74 -12.75 -12.47
CA VAL A 120 11.19 -12.72 -12.67
C VAL A 120 11.60 -13.16 -14.07
N GLU A 121 10.92 -14.14 -14.66
CA GLU A 121 11.21 -14.63 -16.01
C GLU A 121 11.04 -13.52 -17.05
N ILE A 122 10.06 -12.64 -16.82
CA ILE A 122 9.77 -11.49 -17.68
C ILE A 122 10.82 -10.40 -17.47
N LEU A 123 11.20 -10.13 -16.22
CA LEU A 123 12.24 -9.16 -15.89
C LEU A 123 13.59 -9.57 -16.50
N LYS A 124 13.96 -10.85 -16.41
CA LYS A 124 15.15 -11.40 -17.07
C LYS A 124 15.09 -11.25 -18.58
N LYS A 125 13.92 -11.48 -19.18
CA LYS A 125 13.74 -11.30 -20.63
C LYS A 125 13.93 -9.84 -21.06
N ILE A 126 13.43 -8.88 -20.29
CA ILE A 126 13.71 -7.45 -20.51
C ILE A 126 15.21 -7.18 -20.41
N GLU A 127 15.86 -7.74 -19.40
CA GLU A 127 17.29 -7.52 -19.13
C GLU A 127 18.21 -8.16 -20.18
N SER A 128 17.73 -9.18 -20.89
CA SER A 128 18.44 -9.77 -22.03
C SER A 128 18.51 -8.85 -23.26
N ASP A 129 17.73 -7.77 -23.30
CA ASP A 129 17.75 -6.80 -24.39
C ASP A 129 18.93 -5.83 -24.30
N ILE A 130 19.86 -5.92 -25.24
CA ILE A 130 21.11 -5.12 -25.20
C ILE A 130 20.84 -3.61 -25.20
N LYS A 131 19.78 -3.14 -25.88
CA LYS A 131 19.50 -1.70 -26.02
C LYS A 131 18.87 -1.11 -24.77
N ASN A 132 18.04 -1.89 -24.08
CA ASN A 132 17.22 -1.43 -22.96
C ASN A 132 17.69 -1.96 -21.59
N LYS A 133 18.78 -2.73 -21.59
CA LYS A 133 19.43 -3.31 -20.42
C LYS A 133 19.51 -2.32 -19.26
N GLY A 134 19.09 -2.73 -18.06
CA GLY A 134 19.10 -1.92 -16.84
C GLY A 134 18.07 -0.79 -16.79
N THR A 135 17.52 -0.30 -17.90
CA THR A 135 16.64 0.90 -17.87
C THR A 135 15.27 0.58 -17.27
N TRP A 136 14.57 -0.39 -17.85
CA TRP A 136 13.22 -0.74 -17.40
C TRP A 136 13.20 -1.41 -16.03
N ILE A 137 14.22 -2.20 -15.70
CA ILE A 137 14.35 -2.83 -14.38
C ILE A 137 14.52 -1.75 -13.31
N ILE A 138 15.39 -0.76 -13.53
CA ILE A 138 15.58 0.35 -12.61
C ILE A 138 14.28 1.15 -12.45
N ASP A 139 13.60 1.50 -13.56
CA ASP A 139 12.34 2.25 -13.50
C ASP A 139 11.25 1.53 -12.70
N ILE A 140 11.08 0.23 -12.92
CA ILE A 140 10.11 -0.60 -12.19
C ILE A 140 10.46 -0.64 -10.70
N MET A 141 11.72 -0.94 -10.35
CA MET A 141 12.15 -1.08 -8.97
C MET A 141 12.06 0.25 -8.21
N ASN A 142 12.50 1.35 -8.83
CA ASN A 142 12.44 2.69 -8.26
C ASN A 142 11.01 3.18 -8.06
N ALA A 143 10.07 2.83 -8.95
CA ALA A 143 8.67 3.16 -8.77
C ALA A 143 8.04 2.36 -7.61
N VAL A 144 8.33 1.06 -7.53
CA VAL A 144 7.59 0.14 -6.66
C VAL A 144 8.12 0.12 -5.22
N ILE A 145 9.45 0.11 -5.04
CA ILE A 145 10.06 -0.06 -3.71
C ILE A 145 9.78 1.17 -2.83
N GLY A 146 10.18 2.35 -3.28
CA GLY A 146 10.07 3.59 -2.50
C GLY A 146 8.66 4.20 -2.56
N PRO A 147 8.26 4.76 -3.73
CA PRO A 147 7.01 5.48 -3.89
C PRO A 147 5.76 4.68 -3.53
N LEU A 148 5.70 3.40 -3.93
CA LEU A 148 4.51 2.58 -3.70
C LEU A 148 4.53 1.87 -2.34
N GLN A 149 5.47 0.95 -2.11
CA GLN A 149 5.39 0.05 -0.96
C GLN A 149 5.96 0.67 0.32
N PHE A 150 7.14 1.29 0.27
CA PHE A 150 7.74 1.89 1.47
C PHE A 150 6.85 3.00 2.05
N ASN A 151 6.37 3.91 1.21
CA ASN A 151 5.50 5.00 1.66
C ASN A 151 4.17 4.48 2.22
N PHE A 152 3.61 3.43 1.62
CA PHE A 152 2.42 2.76 2.16
C PHE A 152 2.68 2.20 3.56
N GLU A 153 3.75 1.42 3.75
CA GLU A 153 4.10 0.88 5.07
C GLU A 153 4.38 1.97 6.09
N LYS A 154 5.04 3.06 5.67
CA LYS A 154 5.28 4.23 6.51
C LYS A 154 3.97 4.87 6.97
N VAL A 155 2.99 5.02 6.08
CA VAL A 155 1.64 5.53 6.42
C VAL A 155 0.95 4.61 7.42
N ILE A 156 0.99 3.29 7.19
CA ILE A 156 0.34 2.32 8.06
C ILE A 156 0.96 2.33 9.46
N ASN A 157 2.29 2.23 9.56
CA ASN A 157 2.98 2.29 10.85
C ASN A 157 2.64 3.60 11.58
N LYS A 158 2.62 4.72 10.87
CA LYS A 158 2.32 6.03 11.47
C LYS A 158 0.88 6.11 12.00
N LEU A 159 -0.08 5.51 11.29
CA LEU A 159 -1.46 5.42 11.75
C LEU A 159 -1.61 4.49 12.96
N GLU A 160 -0.89 3.36 12.99
CA GLU A 160 -0.89 2.43 14.13
C GLU A 160 -0.28 3.07 15.39
N GLU A 161 0.87 3.74 15.25
CA GLU A 161 1.52 4.49 16.34
C GLU A 161 0.63 5.56 16.96
N ASN A 162 -0.29 6.13 16.17
CA ASN A 162 -1.18 7.22 16.58
C ASN A 162 -2.64 6.77 16.75
N GLN A 163 -2.94 5.47 16.72
CA GLN A 163 -4.30 4.95 16.71
C GLN A 163 -5.15 5.52 17.85
N GLY A 164 -4.61 5.53 19.07
CA GLY A 164 -5.29 6.03 20.28
C GLY A 164 -5.36 7.55 20.40
N ASN A 165 -4.93 8.29 19.36
CA ASN A 165 -5.00 9.75 19.29
C ASN A 165 -5.74 10.23 18.02
N LEU A 166 -6.21 9.33 17.14
CA LEU A 166 -6.84 9.71 15.88
C LEU A 166 -8.13 10.51 16.11
N GLU A 167 -8.81 10.33 17.25
CA GLU A 167 -10.00 11.08 17.63
C GLU A 167 -9.74 12.57 17.88
N LYS A 168 -8.46 12.99 18.01
CA LYS A 168 -8.06 14.39 18.12
C LYS A 168 -8.06 15.11 16.77
N LEU A 169 -8.09 14.38 15.65
CA LEU A 169 -8.18 14.97 14.31
C LEU A 169 -9.59 15.50 14.06
N SER A 170 -9.68 16.53 13.21
CA SER A 170 -10.98 17.01 12.74
C SER A 170 -11.65 15.94 11.86
N LEU A 171 -12.99 16.01 11.75
CA LEU A 171 -13.74 15.12 10.87
C LEU A 171 -13.24 15.20 9.41
N ASP A 172 -12.89 16.40 8.96
CA ASP A 172 -12.40 16.62 7.60
C ASP A 172 -11.01 16.02 7.41
N ASP A 173 -10.12 16.12 8.40
CA ASP A 173 -8.81 15.46 8.37
C ASP A 173 -8.96 13.92 8.34
N LEU A 174 -9.87 13.35 9.14
CA LEU A 174 -10.15 11.90 9.14
C LEU A 174 -10.69 11.42 7.79
N ARG A 175 -11.60 12.19 7.18
CA ARG A 175 -12.12 11.92 5.83
C ARG A 175 -11.03 12.01 4.77
N GLU A 176 -10.15 13.00 4.88
CA GLU A 176 -9.04 13.17 3.95
C GLU A 176 -8.03 12.02 4.06
N ILE A 177 -7.66 11.61 5.28
CA ILE A 177 -6.82 10.42 5.51
C ILE A 177 -7.45 9.18 4.86
N LYS A 178 -8.74 8.92 5.13
CA LYS A 178 -9.44 7.76 4.57
C LYS A 178 -9.40 7.77 3.03
N SER A 179 -9.79 8.88 2.41
CA SER A 179 -9.83 8.99 0.95
C SER A 179 -8.44 8.79 0.30
N LYS A 180 -7.40 9.39 0.90
CA LYS A 180 -6.02 9.26 0.40
C LYS A 180 -5.46 7.84 0.59
N LEU A 181 -5.90 7.15 1.63
CA LEU A 181 -5.52 5.76 1.88
C LEU A 181 -6.20 4.78 0.90
N GLU A 182 -7.46 5.03 0.55
CA GLU A 182 -8.16 4.33 -0.55
C GLU A 182 -7.46 4.56 -1.90
N GLU A 183 -6.96 5.77 -2.16
CA GLU A 183 -6.16 6.11 -3.35
C GLU A 183 -4.86 5.27 -3.42
N ILE A 184 -4.11 5.17 -2.32
CA ILE A 184 -2.91 4.32 -2.23
C ILE A 184 -3.27 2.84 -2.46
N GLN A 185 -4.35 2.35 -1.81
CA GLN A 185 -4.78 0.96 -1.96
C GLN A 185 -5.19 0.63 -3.41
N LEU A 186 -5.91 1.53 -4.07
CA LEU A 186 -6.29 1.41 -5.47
C LEU A 186 -5.05 1.37 -6.38
N GLN A 187 -4.06 2.21 -6.11
CA GLN A 187 -2.83 2.24 -6.89
C GLN A 187 -2.00 0.95 -6.70
N ARG A 188 -1.94 0.40 -5.48
CA ARG A 188 -1.34 -0.92 -5.21
C ARG A 188 -2.09 -2.04 -5.93
N LEU A 189 -3.41 -2.00 -5.95
CA LEU A 189 -4.22 -2.97 -6.71
C LEU A 189 -3.99 -2.87 -8.20
N THR A 190 -3.89 -1.64 -8.73
CA THR A 190 -3.60 -1.38 -10.14
C THR A 190 -2.25 -1.96 -10.53
N TRP A 191 -1.21 -1.71 -9.74
CA TRP A 191 0.11 -2.33 -9.92
C TRP A 191 0.03 -3.85 -10.02
N ARG A 192 -0.62 -4.51 -9.06
CA ARG A 192 -0.75 -5.98 -9.07
C ARG A 192 -1.50 -6.50 -10.30
N LYS A 193 -2.60 -5.84 -10.69
CA LYS A 193 -3.37 -6.22 -11.89
C LYS A 193 -2.55 -6.03 -13.17
N SER A 194 -1.71 -4.99 -13.24
CA SER A 194 -0.80 -4.78 -14.36
C SER A 194 0.24 -5.89 -14.45
N VAL A 195 0.84 -6.29 -13.32
CA VAL A 195 1.75 -7.45 -13.27
C VAL A 195 1.05 -8.73 -13.72
N ASP A 196 -0.17 -8.99 -13.23
CA ASP A 196 -0.97 -10.15 -13.65
C ASP A 196 -1.25 -10.14 -15.16
N ALA A 197 -1.56 -8.98 -15.73
CA ALA A 197 -1.81 -8.83 -17.16
C ALA A 197 -0.53 -9.05 -17.99
N ILE A 198 0.62 -8.54 -17.54
CA ILE A 198 1.92 -8.76 -18.18
C ILE A 198 2.27 -10.26 -18.16
N ILE A 199 2.13 -10.92 -17.00
CA ILE A 199 2.35 -12.36 -16.86
C ILE A 199 1.43 -13.16 -17.79
N ALA A 200 0.14 -12.83 -17.81
CA ALA A 200 -0.83 -13.52 -18.66
C ALA A 200 -0.50 -13.35 -20.15
N ALA A 201 -0.15 -12.14 -20.60
CA ALA A 201 0.22 -11.88 -21.98
C ALA A 201 1.49 -12.65 -22.39
N TYR A 202 2.50 -12.69 -21.50
CA TYR A 202 3.75 -13.40 -21.72
C TYR A 202 3.52 -14.91 -21.82
N LYS A 203 2.78 -15.51 -20.87
CA LYS A 203 2.44 -16.95 -20.89
C LYS A 203 1.59 -17.34 -22.09
N ALA A 204 0.69 -16.45 -22.54
CA ALA A 204 -0.12 -16.65 -23.73
C ALA A 204 0.67 -16.46 -25.04
N LYS A 205 1.95 -16.09 -24.97
CA LYS A 205 2.81 -15.83 -26.14
C LYS A 205 2.21 -14.80 -27.09
N LYS A 206 1.46 -13.85 -26.53
CA LYS A 206 0.75 -12.83 -27.31
C LYS A 206 1.78 -12.09 -28.18
N GLU A 207 1.56 -12.07 -29.48
CA GLU A 207 2.43 -11.34 -30.43
C GLU A 207 3.93 -11.71 -30.34
N SER A 208 4.24 -12.92 -29.84
CA SER A 208 5.60 -13.43 -29.64
C SER A 208 6.45 -12.71 -28.59
N ILE A 209 5.83 -11.98 -27.65
CA ILE A 209 6.54 -11.26 -26.57
C ILE A 209 7.31 -12.20 -25.61
N ASP A 210 7.03 -13.51 -25.63
CA ASP A 210 7.80 -14.51 -24.86
C ASP A 210 9.20 -14.74 -25.43
N SER A 211 9.35 -14.61 -26.74
CA SER A 211 10.59 -14.92 -27.46
C SER A 211 11.37 -13.68 -27.88
N ASP A 212 10.70 -12.54 -28.06
CA ASP A 212 11.26 -11.30 -28.57
C ASP A 212 11.26 -10.21 -27.48
N SER A 213 12.45 -9.83 -27.01
CA SER A 213 12.62 -8.86 -25.92
C SER A 213 12.18 -7.45 -26.33
N GLU A 214 12.39 -7.05 -27.58
CA GLU A 214 12.00 -5.73 -28.09
C GLU A 214 10.47 -5.61 -28.13
N LYS A 215 9.78 -6.67 -28.56
CA LYS A 215 8.30 -6.72 -28.49
C LYS A 215 7.76 -6.72 -27.07
N LEU A 216 8.40 -7.46 -26.14
CA LEU A 216 8.02 -7.44 -24.72
C LEU A 216 8.14 -6.02 -24.13
N ILE A 217 9.25 -5.35 -24.41
CA ILE A 217 9.50 -3.99 -23.95
C ILE A 217 8.48 -3.02 -24.54
N ASN A 218 8.17 -3.14 -25.83
CA ASN A 218 7.13 -2.30 -26.46
C ASN A 218 5.76 -2.54 -25.83
N HIS A 219 5.38 -3.79 -25.57
CA HIS A 219 4.15 -4.13 -24.87
C HIS A 219 4.08 -3.47 -23.48
N ILE A 220 5.18 -3.51 -22.72
CA ILE A 220 5.25 -2.91 -21.39
C ILE A 220 5.20 -1.37 -21.48
N SER A 221 5.92 -0.80 -22.43
CA SER A 221 6.01 0.64 -22.66
C SER A 221 4.64 1.22 -23.03
N GLU A 222 3.94 0.63 -24.00
CA GLU A 222 2.64 1.10 -24.46
C GLU A 222 1.56 0.96 -23.37
N GLY A 223 1.55 -0.17 -22.64
CA GLY A 223 0.53 -0.46 -21.66
C GLY A 223 0.73 0.19 -20.29
N TYR A 224 1.99 0.34 -19.86
CA TYR A 224 2.31 0.55 -18.44
C TYR A 224 3.38 1.62 -18.17
N LYS A 225 3.97 2.27 -19.18
CA LYS A 225 4.96 3.34 -18.95
C LYS A 225 4.41 4.44 -18.03
N ASN A 226 3.24 4.98 -18.34
CA ASN A 226 2.61 6.03 -17.52
C ASN A 226 2.32 5.57 -16.08
N LEU A 227 2.03 4.28 -15.89
CA LEU A 227 1.84 3.72 -14.55
C LEU A 227 3.16 3.76 -13.75
N ILE A 228 4.24 3.27 -14.36
CA ILE A 228 5.55 3.11 -13.73
C ILE A 228 6.23 4.48 -13.52
N THR A 229 6.21 5.36 -14.52
CA THR A 229 7.02 6.59 -14.50
C THR A 229 6.28 7.81 -13.97
N VAL A 230 4.94 7.76 -13.85
CA VAL A 230 4.14 8.92 -13.41
C VAL A 230 3.22 8.57 -12.25
N LYS A 231 2.28 7.63 -12.45
CA LYS A 231 1.20 7.40 -11.47
C LYS A 231 1.72 6.86 -10.14
N ILE A 232 2.58 5.84 -10.18
CA ILE A 232 3.16 5.26 -8.97
C ILE A 232 4.07 6.28 -8.25
N PRO A 233 5.04 6.93 -8.90
CA PRO A 233 5.84 7.99 -8.28
C PRO A 233 5.01 9.11 -7.64
N GLY A 234 3.89 9.49 -8.28
CA GLY A 234 2.96 10.50 -7.78
C GLY A 234 2.32 10.17 -6.43
N MET A 235 2.29 8.89 -6.01
CA MET A 235 1.74 8.48 -4.71
C MET A 235 2.53 9.01 -3.52
N LYS A 236 3.78 9.45 -3.72
CA LYS A 236 4.54 10.11 -2.66
C LYS A 236 3.78 11.31 -2.08
N GLY A 237 3.18 12.15 -2.92
CA GLY A 237 2.41 13.31 -2.45
C GLY A 237 1.16 12.91 -1.65
N VAL A 238 0.51 11.81 -2.03
CA VAL A 238 -0.63 11.24 -1.32
C VAL A 238 -0.23 10.76 0.07
N SER A 239 0.89 10.04 0.17
CA SER A 239 1.44 9.58 1.45
C SER A 239 1.90 10.73 2.34
N ASP A 240 2.64 11.70 1.78
CA ASP A 240 3.13 12.88 2.51
C ASP A 240 1.96 13.68 3.10
N LYS A 241 0.84 13.79 2.37
CA LYS A 241 -0.37 14.44 2.84
C LYS A 241 -0.96 13.72 4.06
N ILE A 242 -1.11 12.38 4.02
CA ILE A 242 -1.60 11.61 5.17
C ILE A 242 -0.67 11.82 6.38
N LEU A 243 0.64 11.71 6.18
CA LEU A 243 1.63 11.89 7.25
C LEU A 243 1.53 13.28 7.89
N SER A 244 1.37 14.33 7.08
CA SER A 244 1.22 15.71 7.57
C SER A 244 -0.05 15.93 8.39
N LEU A 245 -1.13 15.21 8.08
CA LEU A 245 -2.39 15.28 8.84
C LEU A 245 -2.21 14.62 10.20
N ILE A 246 -1.56 13.44 10.25
CA ILE A 246 -1.29 12.74 11.51
C ILE A 246 -0.30 13.53 12.37
N ASP A 247 0.64 14.27 11.78
CA ASP A 247 1.58 15.11 12.54
C ASP A 247 0.90 16.27 13.30
N LYS A 248 -0.36 16.61 13.00
CA LYS A 248 -1.14 17.61 13.75
C LYS A 248 -1.49 17.17 15.19
N ILE A 249 -1.48 15.87 15.45
CA ILE A 249 -1.91 15.28 16.74
C ILE A 249 -0.74 14.73 17.58
N ARG A 250 0.49 15.09 17.19
CA ARG A 250 1.70 14.83 17.97
C ARG A 250 1.85 15.78 19.15
#